data_AF-A0A923MNI9-F1
#
_entry.id   AF-A0A923MNI9-F1
#
_cell.length_a   1.000
_cell.length_b   1.000
_cell.length_c   1.000
_cell.angle_alpha   90.00
_cell.angle_beta   90.00
_cell.angle_gamma   90.00
#
_symmetry.space_group_name_H-M   'P 1'
#
loop_
_entity.id
_entity.type
_entity.pdbx_description
1 polymer ?
#
loop_
_entity_poly.entity_id
_entity_poly.type
_entity_poly.pdbx_seq_one_letter_code
_entity_poly.pdbx_strand_id
1 'polypeptide(L)'
;MDPALWSSLSALLGALVGGGISWLLNRQQLANQLRTLQEQHKVEFMAETTARHFLSHKSYTDRSFETLRNHLGGFADDELRKILVRAGAIRVYREDGSEWWRLLSRMDEYIERKQLDQIAREI
;
A
#
# COMPACT_ATOMS: atom_id res chain seq x y z
N MET A 1 -6.47 -2.56 -61.66
CA MET A 1 -6.50 -3.02 -60.26
C MET A 1 -7.94 -2.91 -59.79
N ASP A 2 -8.48 -3.95 -59.15
CA ASP A 2 -9.91 -4.00 -58.84
C ASP A 2 -10.31 -2.96 -57.77
N PRO A 3 -11.38 -2.18 -57.99
CA PRO A 3 -11.82 -1.13 -57.07
C PRO A 3 -12.16 -1.65 -55.67
N ALA A 4 -12.54 -2.94 -55.58
CA ALA A 4 -12.78 -3.62 -54.30
C ALA A 4 -11.51 -3.67 -53.42
N LEU A 5 -10.33 -3.94 -54.01
CA LEU A 5 -9.07 -4.04 -53.28
C LEU A 5 -8.64 -2.70 -52.66
N TRP A 6 -8.87 -1.60 -53.37
CA TRP A 6 -8.60 -0.26 -52.85
C TRP A 6 -9.49 0.09 -51.65
N SER A 7 -10.78 -0.24 -51.74
CA SER A 7 -11.72 0.02 -50.64
C SER A 7 -11.38 -0.76 -49.36
N SER A 8 -11.02 -2.04 -49.48
CA SER A 8 -10.62 -2.87 -48.34
C SER A 8 -9.28 -2.43 -47.73
N LEU A 9 -8.32 -2.03 -48.57
CA LEU A 9 -7.01 -1.56 -48.10
C LEU A 9 -7.16 -0.25 -47.32
N SER A 10 -7.99 0.67 -47.81
CA SER A 10 -8.29 1.94 -47.14
C SER A 10 -9.03 1.73 -45.81
N ALA A 11 -9.97 0.80 -45.75
CA ALA A 11 -10.67 0.46 -44.51
C ALA A 11 -9.72 -0.15 -43.46
N LEU A 12 -8.82 -1.04 -43.88
CA LEU A 12 -7.81 -1.64 -43.00
C LEU A 12 -6.81 -0.61 -42.49
N LEU A 13 -6.34 0.29 -43.36
CA LEU A 13 -5.50 1.43 -42.96
C LEU A 13 -6.21 2.36 -41.97
N GLY A 14 -7.48 2.69 -42.23
CA GLY A 14 -8.29 3.50 -41.32
C GLY A 14 -8.45 2.85 -39.94
N ALA A 15 -8.72 1.54 -39.91
CA ALA A 15 -8.83 0.77 -38.67
C ALA A 15 -7.50 0.69 -37.91
N LEU A 16 -6.37 0.50 -38.61
CA LEU A 16 -5.04 0.48 -38.01
C LEU A 16 -4.66 1.84 -37.43
N VAL A 17 -4.90 2.93 -38.16
CA VAL A 17 -4.63 4.30 -37.69
C VAL A 17 -5.54 4.65 -36.52
N GLY A 18 -6.86 4.40 -36.65
CA GLY A 18 -7.83 4.63 -35.59
C GLY A 18 -7.52 3.83 -34.34
N GLY A 19 -7.25 2.53 -34.49
CA GLY A 19 -6.84 1.64 -33.39
C GLY A 19 -5.53 2.07 -32.73
N GLY A 20 -4.54 2.52 -33.52
CA GLY A 20 -3.28 3.03 -33.02
C GLY A 20 -3.44 4.32 -32.19
N ILE A 21 -4.25 5.26 -32.68
CA ILE A 21 -4.59 6.49 -31.96
C ILE A 21 -5.34 6.16 -30.67
N SER A 22 -6.36 5.29 -30.74
CA SER A 22 -7.12 4.85 -29.56
C SER A 22 -6.23 4.17 -28.52
N TRP A 23 -5.29 3.32 -28.95
CA TRP A 23 -4.35 2.66 -28.05
C TRP A 23 -3.44 3.68 -27.34
N LEU A 24 -2.93 4.66 -28.07
CA LEU A 24 -2.05 5.68 -27.51
C LEU A 24 -2.80 6.59 -26.52
N LEU A 25 -4.01 7.04 -26.87
CA LEU A 25 -4.87 7.82 -26.00
C LEU A 25 -5.27 7.04 -24.74
N ASN A 26 -5.66 5.78 -24.88
CA ASN A 26 -6.03 4.93 -23.74
C ASN A 26 -4.86 4.75 -22.77
N ARG A 27 -3.65 4.56 -23.30
CA ARG A 27 -2.44 4.44 -22.47
C ARG A 27 -2.12 5.73 -21.72
N GLN A 28 -2.31 6.88 -22.36
CA GLN A 28 -2.14 8.18 -21.71
C GLN A 28 -3.20 8.43 -20.63
N GLN A 29 -4.45 8.06 -20.90
CA GLN A 29 -5.56 8.19 -19.96
C GLN A 29 -5.35 7.32 -18.71
N LEU A 30 -4.91 6.07 -18.88
CA LEU A 30 -4.56 5.17 -17.77
C LEU A 30 -3.46 5.77 -16.87
N ALA A 31 -2.41 6.33 -17.46
CA ALA A 31 -1.34 6.97 -16.70
C ALA A 31 -1.86 8.19 -15.89
N ASN A 32 -2.74 8.99 -16.47
CA ASN A 32 -3.34 10.13 -15.79
C ASN A 32 -4.29 9.68 -14.68
N GLN A 33 -5.11 8.66 -14.91
CA GLN A 33 -6.01 8.10 -13.89
C GLN A 33 -5.24 7.60 -12.67
N LEU A 34 -4.12 6.90 -12.87
CA LEU A 34 -3.25 6.46 -11.78
C LEU A 34 -2.69 7.65 -10.99
N ARG A 35 -2.23 8.71 -11.67
CA ARG A 35 -1.74 9.92 -11.01
C ARG A 35 -2.84 10.61 -10.21
N THR A 36 -4.03 10.77 -10.79
CA THR A 36 -5.16 11.39 -10.09
C THR A 36 -5.59 10.57 -8.87
N LEU A 37 -5.62 9.23 -8.95
CA LEU A 37 -5.89 8.38 -7.78
C LEU A 37 -4.84 8.60 -6.68
N GLN A 38 -3.56 8.68 -7.05
CA GLN A 38 -2.48 8.93 -6.10
C GLN A 38 -2.59 10.32 -5.47
N GLU A 39 -2.99 11.33 -6.23
CA GLU A 39 -3.21 12.69 -5.71
C GLU A 39 -4.43 12.75 -4.79
N GLN A 40 -5.52 12.09 -5.16
CA GLN A 40 -6.75 12.02 -4.35
C GLN A 40 -6.52 11.34 -3.00
N HIS A 41 -5.76 10.23 -2.99
CA HIS A 41 -5.45 9.47 -1.78
C HIS A 41 -4.05 9.75 -1.22
N LYS A 42 -3.44 10.88 -1.58
CA LYS A 42 -2.06 11.21 -1.20
C LYS A 42 -1.87 11.18 0.31
N VAL A 43 -2.84 11.71 1.07
CA VAL A 43 -2.80 11.73 2.54
C VAL A 43 -2.77 10.31 3.10
N GLU A 44 -3.66 9.44 2.63
CA GLU A 44 -3.74 8.05 3.07
C GLU A 44 -2.50 7.24 2.71
N PHE A 45 -1.97 7.42 1.50
CA PHE A 45 -0.76 6.73 1.04
C PHE A 45 0.48 7.18 1.81
N MET A 46 0.57 8.48 2.13
CA MET A 46 1.64 9.00 2.97
C MET A 46 1.50 8.51 4.41
N ALA A 47 0.29 8.47 4.96
CA ALA A 47 0.06 7.92 6.29
C ALA A 47 0.43 6.42 6.37
N GLU A 48 0.08 5.64 5.35
CA GLU A 48 0.47 4.22 5.25
C GLU A 48 2.00 4.06 5.19
N THR A 49 2.66 4.85 4.35
CA THR A 49 4.12 4.83 4.19
C THR A 49 4.82 5.20 5.50
N THR A 50 4.34 6.25 6.17
CA THR A 50 4.85 6.70 7.46
C THR A 50 4.60 5.66 8.55
N ALA A 51 3.42 5.04 8.59
CA ALA A 51 3.10 3.97 9.55
C ALA A 51 4.03 2.77 9.36
N ARG A 52 4.24 2.34 8.11
CA ARG A 52 5.18 1.27 7.77
C ARG A 52 6.60 1.62 8.20
N HIS A 53 7.05 2.86 7.96
CA HIS A 53 8.35 3.34 8.40
C HIS A 53 8.50 3.26 9.92
N PHE A 54 7.55 3.80 10.69
CA PHE A 54 7.58 3.76 12.15
C PHE A 54 7.61 2.34 12.72
N LEU A 55 6.81 1.43 12.15
CA LEU A 55 6.75 0.03 12.58
C LEU A 55 7.91 -0.83 12.06
N SER A 56 8.70 -0.35 11.09
CA SER A 56 9.89 -1.03 10.56
C SER A 56 11.16 -0.78 11.37
N HIS A 57 11.09 0.08 12.40
CA HIS A 57 12.25 0.46 13.20
C HIS A 57 12.88 -0.74 13.93
N LYS A 58 14.22 -0.87 13.84
CA LYS A 58 14.97 -2.03 14.33
C LYS A 58 14.84 -2.28 15.84
N SER A 59 14.81 -1.23 16.66
CA SER A 59 14.78 -1.39 18.12
C SER A 59 13.46 -1.94 18.68
N TYR A 60 12.35 -1.80 17.95
CA TYR A 60 11.02 -2.16 18.45
C TYR A 60 10.23 -2.88 17.35
N THR A 61 9.90 -4.16 17.57
CA THR A 61 9.06 -4.93 16.63
C THR A 61 7.57 -4.58 16.72
N ASP A 62 7.17 -3.94 17.80
CA ASP A 62 5.79 -3.63 18.15
C ASP A 62 5.75 -2.25 18.82
N ARG A 63 4.66 -1.51 18.59
CA ARG A 63 4.44 -0.17 19.18
C ARG A 63 3.02 -0.05 19.72
N SER A 64 2.85 0.68 20.82
CA SER A 64 1.52 0.96 21.36
C SER A 64 0.73 1.83 20.39
N PHE A 65 -0.58 1.60 20.34
CA PHE A 65 -1.49 2.40 19.51
C PHE A 65 -1.44 3.87 19.90
N GLU A 66 -1.33 4.18 21.19
CA GLU A 66 -1.16 5.55 21.68
C GLU A 66 0.09 6.23 21.11
N THR A 67 1.23 5.51 21.08
CA THR A 67 2.46 6.02 20.46
C THR A 67 2.25 6.33 18.99
N LEU A 68 1.62 5.40 18.25
CA LEU A 68 1.34 5.59 16.83
C LEU A 68 0.40 6.76 16.58
N ARG A 69 -0.64 6.91 17.39
CA ARG A 69 -1.60 8.02 17.32
C ARG A 69 -0.93 9.37 17.53
N ASN A 70 -0.02 9.46 18.50
CA ASN A 70 0.69 10.71 18.78
C ASN A 70 1.63 11.12 17.62
N HIS A 71 2.23 10.15 16.91
CA HIS A 71 3.18 10.43 15.83
C HIS A 71 2.53 10.59 14.44
N LEU A 72 1.46 9.83 14.16
CA LEU A 72 0.74 9.84 12.88
C LEU A 72 -0.46 10.79 12.87
N GLY A 73 -0.65 11.61 13.91
CA GLY A 73 -1.88 12.36 14.21
C GLY A 73 -2.58 13.07 13.04
N GLY A 74 -3.84 13.45 13.26
CA GLY A 74 -4.71 14.02 12.21
C GLY A 74 -5.71 13.02 11.62
N PHE A 75 -5.78 11.81 12.19
CA PHE A 75 -6.77 10.78 11.87
C PHE A 75 -7.57 10.43 13.13
N ALA A 76 -8.84 10.09 12.97
CA ALA A 76 -9.60 9.46 14.04
C ALA A 76 -9.01 8.07 14.37
N ASP A 77 -9.25 7.58 15.58
CA ASP A 77 -8.67 6.30 16.03
C ASP A 77 -9.01 5.16 15.04
N ASP A 78 -10.25 5.05 14.58
CA ASP A 78 -10.65 4.01 13.63
C ASP A 78 -10.06 4.18 12.22
N GLU A 79 -9.83 5.42 11.80
CA GLU A 79 -9.15 5.70 10.52
C GLU A 79 -7.68 5.30 10.60
N LEU A 80 -7.02 5.64 11.71
CA LEU A 80 -5.64 5.23 11.97
C LEU A 80 -5.51 3.69 12.00
N ARG A 81 -6.45 2.98 12.64
CA ARG A 81 -6.47 1.51 12.60
C ARG A 81 -6.60 0.96 11.17
N LYS A 82 -7.45 1.58 10.33
CA LYS A 82 -7.55 1.20 8.90
C LYS A 82 -6.25 1.43 8.15
N ILE A 83 -5.58 2.55 8.40
CA ILE A 83 -4.26 2.87 7.81
C ILE A 83 -3.21 1.85 8.25
N LEU A 84 -3.19 1.46 9.52
CA LEU A 84 -2.28 0.44 10.04
C LEU A 84 -2.51 -0.93 9.39
N VAL A 85 -3.77 -1.35 9.23
CA VAL A 85 -4.11 -2.58 8.49
C VAL A 85 -3.64 -2.50 7.04
N ARG A 86 -3.86 -1.37 6.37
CA ARG A 86 -3.38 -1.14 5.00
C ARG A 86 -1.86 -1.18 4.91
N ALA A 87 -1.15 -0.69 5.93
CA ALA A 87 0.30 -0.77 6.03
C ALA A 87 0.83 -2.22 6.18
N GLY A 88 -0.04 -3.20 6.36
CA GLY A 88 0.30 -4.60 6.62
C GLY A 88 0.58 -4.88 8.09
N ALA A 89 0.07 -4.04 8.98
CA ALA A 89 0.20 -4.23 10.41
C ALA A 89 -0.94 -5.07 10.99
N ILE A 90 -0.64 -5.82 12.04
CA ILE A 90 -1.63 -6.58 12.82
C ILE A 90 -1.75 -5.99 14.23
N ARG A 91 -2.95 -6.13 14.80
CA ARG A 91 -3.28 -5.69 16.15
C ARG A 91 -3.12 -6.82 17.15
N VAL A 92 -2.55 -6.52 18.32
CA VAL A 92 -2.38 -7.42 19.44
C VAL A 92 -2.74 -6.69 20.73
N TYR A 93 -3.38 -7.37 21.67
CA TYR A 93 -3.59 -6.86 23.03
C TYR A 93 -2.60 -7.51 23.98
N ARG A 94 -2.01 -6.72 24.86
CA ARG A 94 -1.19 -7.22 25.97
C ARG A 94 -2.08 -7.55 27.18
N GLU A 95 -1.48 -8.18 28.18
CA GLU A 95 -2.16 -8.60 29.42
C GLU A 95 -2.77 -7.43 30.20
N ASP A 96 -2.20 -6.22 30.05
CA ASP A 96 -2.71 -4.96 30.62
C ASP A 96 -3.89 -4.35 29.83
N GLY A 97 -4.34 -5.01 28.76
CA GLY A 97 -5.38 -4.51 27.87
C GLY A 97 -4.91 -3.43 26.89
N SER A 98 -3.62 -3.08 26.89
CA SER A 98 -3.08 -2.08 25.97
C SER A 98 -3.05 -2.60 24.53
N GLU A 99 -3.40 -1.73 23.59
CA GLU A 99 -3.45 -2.03 22.16
C GLU A 99 -2.06 -1.81 21.54
N TRP A 100 -1.52 -2.84 20.89
CA TRP A 100 -0.22 -2.83 20.23
C TRP A 100 -0.33 -3.26 18.77
N TRP A 101 0.58 -2.74 17.97
CA TRP A 101 0.61 -2.96 16.53
C TRP A 101 2.02 -3.33 16.08
N ARG A 102 2.10 -4.20 15.07
CA ARG A 102 3.36 -4.66 14.46
C ARG A 102 3.16 -4.93 12.98
N LEU A 103 4.24 -4.90 12.19
CA LEU A 103 4.19 -5.42 10.83
C LEU A 103 4.09 -6.95 10.84
N LEU A 104 3.20 -7.51 10.02
CA LEU A 104 3.10 -8.96 9.82
C LEU A 104 4.41 -9.55 9.30
N SER A 105 5.10 -8.81 8.41
CA SER A 105 6.39 -9.21 7.85
C SER A 105 7.53 -9.32 8.87
N ARG A 106 7.33 -8.81 10.11
CA ARG A 106 8.31 -8.88 11.21
C ARG A 106 7.91 -9.90 12.29
N MET A 107 7.01 -10.84 11.96
CA MET A 107 6.58 -11.82 12.94
C MET A 107 7.72 -12.75 13.37
N ASP A 108 8.54 -13.20 12.43
CA ASP A 108 9.65 -14.13 12.70
C ASP A 108 10.66 -13.49 13.68
N GLU A 109 11.08 -12.25 13.41
CA GLU A 109 11.97 -11.46 14.28
C GLU A 109 11.44 -11.35 15.72
N TYR A 110 10.11 -11.22 15.87
CA TYR A 110 9.50 -11.17 17.19
C TYR A 110 9.50 -12.51 17.89
N ILE A 111 9.19 -13.60 17.19
CA ILE A 111 9.19 -14.94 17.76
C ILE A 111 10.59 -15.25 18.29
N GLU A 112 11.62 -14.95 17.49
CA GLU A 112 13.02 -15.09 17.89
C GLU A 112 13.35 -14.27 19.14
N ARG A 113 13.01 -12.96 19.15
CA ARG A 113 13.27 -12.12 20.34
C ARG A 113 12.56 -12.63 21.58
N LYS A 114 11.30 -13.06 21.45
CA LYS A 114 10.50 -13.57 22.57
C LYS A 114 11.11 -14.87 23.15
N GLN A 115 11.62 -15.74 22.29
CA GLN A 115 12.33 -16.96 22.72
C GLN A 115 13.61 -16.62 23.47
N LEU A 116 14.41 -15.67 22.97
CA LEU A 116 15.62 -15.18 23.66
C LEU A 116 15.30 -14.58 25.03
N ASP A 117 14.25 -13.75 25.10
CA ASP A 117 13.79 -13.14 26.36
C ASP A 117 13.29 -14.18 27.37
N GLN A 118 12.77 -15.33 26.91
CA GLN A 118 12.37 -16.42 27.79
C GLN A 118 13.60 -17.17 28.34
N ILE A 119 14.54 -17.53 27.48
CA ILE A 119 15.79 -18.20 27.87
C ILE A 119 16.56 -17.33 28.89
N ALA A 120 16.66 -16.02 28.64
CA ALA A 120 17.35 -15.09 29.54
C ALA A 120 16.67 -14.94 30.92
N ARG A 121 15.39 -15.30 31.06
CA ARG A 121 14.67 -15.30 32.34
C ARG A 121 14.79 -16.61 33.11
N GLU A 122 15.21 -17.68 32.45
CA GLU A 122 15.36 -19.02 33.02
C GLU A 122 16.81 -19.31 33.49
N ILE A 123 17.76 -18.42 33.18
CA ILE A 123 19.17 -18.44 33.62
C ILE A 123 19.34 -17.49 34.82
#